data_AF-X0QG16-F1
#
_entry.id   AF-X0QG16-F1
#
_cell.length_a   1.000
_cell.length_b   1.000
_cell.length_c   1.000
_cell.angle_alpha   90.00
_cell.angle_beta   90.00
_cell.angle_gamma   90.00
#
_symmetry.space_group_name_H-M   'P 1'
#
loop_
_entity.id
_entity.type
_entity.pdbx_description
1 polymer ?
#
loop_
_entity_poly.entity_id
_entity_poly.type
_entity_poly.pdbx_seq_one_letter_code
_entity_poly.pdbx_strand_id
1 'polypeptide(L)'
;MIRLHQFNKVEMVKFTKPEDSWDALEQITHQAEENLKKLGLAYHVITLTTSDMSFTAAMTHDLEVWFPAQDKYREISSCSNTTDFQARRSHIQYRDEDGKLHYVHTLNGSGLAVGRTVAAILENYQNEDGSVTIPEVLRPYMHGKTKIEKQQ
;
A
#
# COMPACT_ATOMS: atom_id res chain seq x y z
N MET A 1 -9.55 14.10 -1.12
CA MET A 1 -9.52 12.90 -0.23
C MET A 1 -8.10 12.48 0.17
N ILE A 2 -7.12 13.40 0.24
CA ILE A 2 -5.71 13.03 0.47
C ILE A 2 -5.36 12.90 1.96
N ARG A 3 -5.91 13.80 2.79
CA ARG A 3 -5.70 13.85 4.24
C ARG A 3 -7.05 14.08 4.93
N LEU A 4 -7.51 13.10 5.69
CA LEU A 4 -8.80 13.08 6.37
C LEU A 4 -8.60 12.54 7.80
N HIS A 5 -9.49 12.91 8.73
CA HIS A 5 -9.49 12.33 10.08
C HIS A 5 -9.86 10.85 10.10
N GLN A 6 -10.68 10.41 9.13
CA GLN A 6 -11.07 9.03 8.93
C GLN A 6 -10.89 8.65 7.47
N PHE A 7 -10.27 7.51 7.23
CA PHE A 7 -10.11 6.93 5.91
C PHE A 7 -10.07 5.40 6.01
N ASN A 8 -10.36 4.73 4.89
CA ASN A 8 -10.31 3.27 4.81
C ASN A 8 -8.96 2.83 4.22
N LYS A 9 -8.45 1.70 4.71
CA LYS A 9 -7.22 1.05 4.25
C LYS A 9 -7.39 -0.46 4.25
N VAL A 10 -6.87 -1.12 3.23
CA VAL A 10 -6.62 -2.57 3.27
C VAL A 10 -5.17 -2.75 3.70
N GLU A 11 -4.96 -3.37 4.85
CA GLU A 11 -3.63 -3.55 5.45
C GLU A 11 -3.07 -4.95 5.21
N MET A 12 -1.79 -5.03 4.89
CA MET A 12 -1.01 -6.25 4.86
C MET A 12 -0.07 -6.25 6.06
N VAL A 13 0.01 -7.38 6.77
CA VAL A 13 0.93 -7.60 7.89
C VAL A 13 1.59 -8.97 7.71
N LYS A 14 2.90 -9.06 7.91
CA LYS A 14 3.64 -10.33 7.89
C LYS A 14 4.45 -10.51 9.17
N PHE A 15 4.46 -11.74 9.66
CA PHE A 15 5.39 -12.23 10.67
C PHE A 15 6.32 -13.22 9.98
N THR A 16 7.63 -13.03 10.13
CA THR A 16 8.65 -13.81 9.42
C THR A 16 9.76 -14.22 10.36
N LYS A 17 10.51 -15.26 9.99
CA LYS A 17 11.82 -15.47 10.61
C LYS A 17 12.77 -14.33 10.18
N PRO A 18 13.79 -13.98 10.99
CA PRO A 18 14.69 -12.88 10.68
C PRO A 18 15.32 -12.98 9.28
N GLU A 19 15.75 -14.18 8.89
CA GLU A 19 16.40 -14.48 7.61
C GLU A 19 15.51 -14.21 6.38
N ASP A 20 14.19 -14.30 6.51
CA ASP A 20 13.24 -14.14 5.40
C ASP A 20 12.71 -12.69 5.27
N SER A 21 12.99 -11.84 6.26
CA SER A 21 12.27 -10.57 6.42
C SER A 21 12.57 -9.54 5.32
N TRP A 22 13.76 -9.56 4.73
CA TRP A 22 14.12 -8.64 3.65
C TRP A 22 13.44 -9.02 2.33
N ASP A 23 13.42 -10.31 2.00
CA ASP A 23 12.64 -10.81 0.86
C ASP A 23 11.14 -10.57 1.07
N ALA A 24 10.66 -10.67 2.31
CA ALA A 24 9.28 -10.37 2.62
C ALA A 24 8.91 -8.88 2.40
N LEU A 25 9.87 -7.94 2.55
CA LEU A 25 9.68 -6.52 2.25
C LEU A 25 9.50 -6.29 0.74
N GLU A 26 10.33 -6.92 -0.08
CA GLU A 26 10.19 -6.87 -1.54
C GLU A 26 8.84 -7.48 -1.97
N GLN A 27 8.45 -8.61 -1.37
CA GLN A 27 7.16 -9.25 -1.67
C GLN A 27 5.95 -8.39 -1.29
N ILE A 28 5.93 -7.77 -0.10
CA ILE A 28 4.77 -6.96 0.34
C ILE A 28 4.67 -5.66 -0.48
N THR A 29 5.81 -5.10 -0.88
CA THR A 29 5.88 -3.97 -1.81
C THR A 29 5.31 -4.37 -3.17
N HIS A 30 5.76 -5.48 -3.74
CA HIS A 30 5.25 -6.01 -5.01
C HIS A 30 3.74 -6.32 -4.95
N GLN A 31 3.23 -6.83 -3.83
CA GLN A 31 1.80 -7.05 -3.61
C GLN A 31 0.99 -5.74 -3.64
N ALA A 32 1.54 -4.64 -3.11
CA ALA A 32 0.93 -3.32 -3.22
C ALA A 32 0.96 -2.81 -4.68
N GLU A 33 2.09 -2.98 -5.37
CA GLU A 33 2.27 -2.61 -6.78
C GLU A 33 1.28 -3.32 -7.71
N GLU A 34 1.06 -4.63 -7.49
CA GLU A 34 0.11 -5.43 -8.27
C GLU A 34 -1.31 -4.83 -8.28
N ASN A 35 -1.75 -4.21 -7.17
CA ASN A 35 -3.03 -3.52 -7.14
C ASN A 35 -3.03 -2.28 -8.04
N LEU A 36 -1.95 -1.48 -8.04
CA LEU A 36 -1.83 -0.32 -8.92
C LEU A 36 -1.74 -0.71 -10.39
N LYS A 37 -0.97 -1.75 -10.72
CA LYS A 37 -0.85 -2.29 -12.09
C LYS A 37 -2.21 -2.76 -12.62
N LYS A 38 -2.96 -3.53 -11.83
CA LYS A 38 -4.32 -3.99 -12.18
C LYS A 38 -5.30 -2.84 -12.38
N LEU A 39 -5.16 -1.79 -11.57
CA LEU A 39 -5.97 -0.58 -11.68
C LEU A 39 -5.54 0.35 -12.81
N GLY A 40 -4.44 0.06 -13.52
CA GLY A 40 -3.92 0.90 -14.61
C GLY A 40 -3.44 2.29 -14.16
N LEU A 41 -3.03 2.43 -12.89
CA LEU A 41 -2.56 3.71 -12.35
C LEU A 41 -1.04 3.81 -12.48
N ALA A 42 -0.54 4.92 -13.03
CA ALA A 42 0.90 5.17 -13.09
C ALA A 42 1.46 5.46 -11.69
N TYR A 43 2.57 4.82 -11.35
CA TYR A 43 3.23 4.96 -10.05
C TYR A 43 4.74 4.75 -10.18
N HIS A 44 5.45 5.10 -9.11
CA HIS A 44 6.83 4.65 -8.89
C HIS A 44 7.01 4.16 -7.45
N VAL A 45 8.15 3.51 -7.19
CA VAL A 45 8.56 3.05 -5.86
C VAL A 45 9.78 3.84 -5.44
N ILE A 46 9.78 4.35 -4.21
CA ILE A 46 10.92 5.03 -3.61
C ILE A 46 11.29 4.36 -2.29
N THR A 47 12.58 4.29 -1.99
CA THR A 47 13.06 3.93 -0.65
C THR A 47 13.26 5.21 0.15
N LEU A 48 12.66 5.28 1.34
CA LEU A 48 12.74 6.48 2.17
C LEU A 48 14.15 6.72 2.71
N THR A 49 14.52 7.98 2.83
CA THR A 49 15.76 8.38 3.50
C THR A 49 15.65 8.14 5.00
N THR A 50 16.79 8.08 5.70
CA THR A 50 16.82 7.85 7.16
C THR A 50 16.02 8.86 7.97
N SER A 51 15.85 10.10 7.47
CA SER A 51 15.09 11.15 8.14
C SER A 51 13.58 11.10 7.91
N ASP A 52 13.12 10.42 6.85
CA ASP A 52 11.69 10.32 6.50
C ASP A 52 11.05 9.00 6.95
N MET A 53 11.84 8.02 7.37
CA MET A 53 11.31 6.75 7.86
C MET A 53 10.53 6.91 9.17
N SER A 54 9.50 6.06 9.33
CA SER A 54 8.73 6.01 10.57
C SER A 54 9.59 5.57 11.76
N PHE A 55 9.17 5.94 12.97
CA PHE A 55 9.84 5.58 14.23
C PHE A 55 10.14 4.08 14.40
N THR A 56 9.34 3.21 13.80
CA THR A 56 9.47 1.75 13.96
C THR A 56 10.20 1.05 12.82
N ALA A 57 10.41 1.71 11.69
CA ALA A 57 10.92 1.07 10.49
C ALA A 57 12.45 1.02 10.47
N ALA A 58 12.99 -0.13 10.05
CA ALA A 58 14.39 -0.26 9.66
C ALA A 58 14.60 0.10 8.18
N MET A 59 13.59 -0.16 7.35
CA MET A 59 13.52 0.25 5.95
C MET A 59 12.05 0.42 5.54
N THR A 60 11.78 1.41 4.69
CA THR A 60 10.46 1.67 4.14
C THR A 60 10.53 1.94 2.64
N HIS A 61 9.67 1.27 1.88
CA HIS A 61 9.38 1.57 0.48
C HIS A 61 8.01 2.23 0.39
N ASP A 62 7.97 3.43 -0.17
CA ASP A 62 6.71 4.12 -0.47
C ASP A 62 6.38 3.95 -1.95
N LEU A 63 5.11 3.68 -2.23
CA LEU A 63 4.56 3.73 -3.58
C LEU A 63 3.86 5.07 -3.72
N GLU A 64 4.20 5.83 -4.75
CA GLU A 64 3.53 7.09 -5.04
C GLU A 64 2.82 6.99 -6.40
N VAL A 65 1.55 7.39 -6.43
CA VAL A 65 0.69 7.34 -7.63
C VAL A 65 0.56 8.72 -8.25
N TRP A 66 0.43 8.77 -9.58
CA TRP A 66 0.29 10.02 -10.33
C TRP A 66 -1.06 10.71 -10.08
N PHE A 67 -1.02 12.01 -9.80
CA PHE A 67 -2.19 12.89 -9.68
C PHE A 67 -2.13 14.01 -10.73
N PRO A 68 -2.84 13.88 -11.86
CA PRO A 68 -2.80 14.84 -12.97
C PRO A 68 -3.12 16.28 -12.56
N ALA A 69 -4.13 16.50 -11.70
CA ALA A 69 -4.53 17.84 -11.30
C ALA A 69 -3.46 18.56 -10.45
N GLN A 70 -2.54 17.79 -9.87
CA GLN A 70 -1.46 18.30 -9.01
C GLN A 70 -0.09 18.26 -9.67
N ASP A 71 0.01 17.70 -10.89
CA ASP A 71 1.24 17.50 -11.65
C ASP A 71 2.37 16.85 -10.83
N LYS A 72 2.02 15.82 -10.04
CA LYS A 72 2.99 15.11 -9.20
C LYS A 72 2.53 13.72 -8.78
N TYR A 73 3.49 12.93 -8.33
CA TYR A 73 3.25 11.71 -7.58
C TYR A 73 2.90 12.00 -6.11
N ARG A 74 2.00 11.20 -5.54
CA ARG A 74 1.62 11.24 -4.12
C ARG A 74 1.60 9.84 -3.54
N GLU A 75 2.17 9.70 -2.35
CA GLU A 75 2.13 8.46 -1.55
C GLU A 75 0.71 7.85 -1.54
N ILE A 76 0.63 6.55 -1.85
CA ILE A 76 -0.61 5.74 -1.80
C ILE A 76 -0.42 4.45 -0.98
N SER A 77 0.83 4.04 -0.78
CA SER A 77 1.21 2.95 0.11
C SER A 77 2.56 3.23 0.74
N SER A 78 2.73 2.72 1.95
CA SER A 78 4.00 2.63 2.66
C SER A 78 4.17 1.20 3.15
N CYS A 79 5.28 0.56 2.79
CA CYS A 79 5.63 -0.82 3.10
C CYS A 79 6.93 -0.85 3.90
N SER A 80 6.91 -1.41 5.11
CA SER A 80 8.03 -1.31 6.05
C SER A 80 8.43 -2.66 6.62
N ASN A 81 9.74 -2.88 6.72
CA ASN A 81 10.31 -3.90 7.59
C ASN A 81 10.72 -3.25 8.92
N THR A 82 10.16 -3.75 10.02
CA THR A 82 10.44 -3.23 11.37
C THR A 82 11.42 -4.12 12.15
N THR A 83 11.96 -5.16 11.50
CA THR A 83 12.81 -6.19 12.13
C THR A 83 12.17 -6.70 13.41
N ASP A 84 12.94 -6.83 14.50
CA ASP A 84 12.43 -7.27 15.79
C ASP A 84 11.92 -6.12 16.69
N PHE A 85 11.89 -4.87 16.20
CA PHE A 85 11.57 -3.70 17.01
C PHE A 85 10.20 -3.78 17.69
N GLN A 86 9.18 -4.14 16.92
CA GLN A 86 7.82 -4.32 17.42
C GLN A 86 7.69 -5.64 18.17
N ALA A 87 8.31 -6.71 17.67
CA ALA A 87 8.28 -8.03 18.28
C ALA A 87 8.86 -8.05 19.71
N ARG A 88 9.93 -7.30 19.97
CA ARG A 88 10.51 -7.14 21.31
C ARG A 88 9.57 -6.40 22.27
N ARG A 89 8.89 -5.36 21.79
CA ARG A 89 7.95 -4.56 22.59
C ARG A 89 6.66 -5.30 22.92
N SER A 90 6.17 -6.08 21.97
CA SER A 90 4.92 -6.84 22.09
C SER A 90 5.13 -8.30 22.50
N HIS A 91 6.39 -8.71 22.74
CA HIS A 91 6.78 -10.06 23.10
C HIS A 91 6.31 -11.15 22.11
N ILE A 92 6.51 -10.93 20.81
CA ILE A 92 6.08 -11.84 19.73
C ILE A 92 7.24 -12.75 19.32
N GLN A 93 7.09 -14.05 19.52
CA GLN A 93 8.18 -15.02 19.36
C GLN A 93 7.74 -16.25 18.55
N TYR A 94 8.71 -16.92 17.94
CA TYR A 94 8.57 -18.25 17.37
C TYR A 94 9.53 -19.22 18.06
N ARG A 95 9.25 -20.52 17.91
CA ARG A 95 10.09 -21.60 18.42
C ARG A 95 10.81 -22.25 17.24
N ASP A 96 12.12 -22.43 17.35
CA ASP A 96 12.91 -23.16 16.37
C ASP A 96 12.84 -24.69 16.58
N GLU A 97 13.55 -25.44 15.74
CA GLU A 97 13.60 -26.90 15.77
C GLU A 97 14.22 -27.44 17.08
N ASP A 98 15.15 -26.68 17.68
CA ASP A 98 15.79 -27.00 18.96
C ASP A 98 14.95 -26.60 20.19
N GLY A 99 13.76 -26.02 19.96
CA GLY A 99 12.86 -25.58 21.02
C GLY A 99 13.20 -24.23 21.64
N LYS A 100 14.20 -23.52 21.11
CA LYS A 100 14.59 -22.18 21.56
C LYS A 100 13.63 -21.12 21.01
N LEU A 101 13.32 -20.15 21.86
CA LEU A 101 12.46 -19.02 21.50
C LEU A 101 13.29 -17.89 20.88
N HIS A 102 12.81 -17.37 19.75
CA HIS A 102 13.39 -16.25 19.02
C HIS A 102 12.32 -15.21 18.71
N TYR A 103 12.68 -13.94 18.62
CA TYR A 103 11.75 -12.90 18.18
C TYR A 103 11.54 -13.00 16.67
N VAL A 104 10.28 -12.88 16.24
CA VAL A 104 9.96 -12.75 14.81
C VAL A 104 10.39 -11.38 14.29
N HIS A 105 10.54 -11.27 12.97
CA HIS A 105 10.52 -9.97 12.31
C HIS A 105 9.10 -9.63 11.85
N THR A 106 8.73 -8.35 11.99
CA THR A 106 7.40 -7.85 11.63
C THR A 106 7.45 -6.87 10.47
N LEU A 107 6.51 -7.03 9.55
CA LEU A 107 6.32 -6.15 8.40
C LEU A 107 4.89 -5.68 8.31
N ASN A 108 4.70 -4.50 7.74
CA ASN A 108 3.39 -3.95 7.42
C ASN A 108 3.45 -3.21 6.08
N GLY A 109 2.33 -3.15 5.37
CA GLY A 109 2.23 -2.49 4.08
C GLY A 109 0.79 -2.17 3.71
N SER A 110 0.57 -1.00 3.13
CA SER A 110 -0.77 -0.64 2.63
C SER A 110 -1.03 -1.30 1.27
N GLY A 111 -2.18 -1.95 1.10
CA GLY A 111 -2.54 -2.64 -0.16
C GLY A 111 -3.90 -2.27 -0.73
N LEU A 112 -4.41 -1.04 -0.68
CA LEU A 112 -3.77 0.27 -0.58
C LEU A 112 -4.56 1.18 0.39
N ALA A 113 -4.16 2.45 0.51
CA ALA A 113 -5.00 3.49 1.12
C ALA A 113 -6.22 3.81 0.21
N VAL A 114 -7.37 3.16 0.49
CA VAL A 114 -8.57 3.16 -0.39
C VAL A 114 -9.01 4.56 -0.79
N GLY A 115 -9.05 5.52 0.14
CA GLY A 115 -9.48 6.89 -0.16
C GLY A 115 -8.56 7.61 -1.18
N ARG A 116 -7.25 7.36 -1.11
CA ARG A 116 -6.28 7.91 -2.08
C ARG A 116 -6.39 7.18 -3.42
N THR A 117 -6.63 5.86 -3.41
CA THR A 117 -6.88 5.08 -4.62
C THR A 117 -8.11 5.56 -5.36
N VAL A 118 -9.22 5.83 -4.67
CA VAL A 118 -10.43 6.40 -5.28
C VAL A 118 -10.13 7.76 -5.89
N ALA A 119 -9.41 8.63 -5.19
CA ALA A 119 -9.03 9.94 -5.74
C ALA A 119 -8.17 9.80 -7.02
N ALA A 120 -7.18 8.90 -7.01
CA ALA A 120 -6.35 8.64 -8.18
C ALA A 120 -7.17 8.10 -9.37
N ILE A 121 -8.12 7.19 -9.14
CA ILE A 121 -9.02 6.70 -10.19
C ILE A 121 -9.86 7.84 -10.77
N LEU A 122 -10.49 8.65 -9.91
CA LEU A 122 -11.34 9.75 -10.38
C LEU A 122 -10.58 10.76 -11.24
N GLU A 123 -9.32 11.08 -10.91
CA GLU A 123 -8.52 12.01 -11.71
C GLU A 123 -7.95 11.38 -12.99
N ASN A 124 -7.46 10.14 -12.94
CA ASN A 124 -6.81 9.50 -14.09
C ASN A 124 -7.79 8.89 -15.10
N TYR A 125 -9.03 8.62 -14.69
CA TYR A 125 -10.06 8.02 -15.55
C TYR A 125 -11.20 9.00 -15.90
N GLN A 126 -11.02 10.30 -15.69
CA GLN A 126 -12.00 11.32 -16.08
C GLN A 126 -12.13 11.41 -17.62
N ASN A 127 -13.34 11.70 -18.09
CA ASN A 127 -13.62 11.97 -19.50
C ASN A 127 -14.01 13.46 -19.67
N GLU A 128 -13.96 13.97 -20.90
CA GLU A 128 -14.26 15.39 -21.21
C GLU A 128 -15.68 15.84 -20.79
N ASP A 129 -16.65 14.91 -20.78
CA ASP A 129 -18.02 15.15 -20.35
C ASP A 129 -18.20 15.22 -18.82
N GLY A 130 -17.10 15.05 -18.05
CA GLY A 130 -17.07 15.07 -16.59
C GLY A 130 -17.47 13.75 -15.92
N SER A 131 -17.70 12.70 -16.70
CA SER A 131 -17.87 11.35 -16.19
C SER A 131 -16.53 10.67 -15.88
N VAL A 132 -16.56 9.51 -15.23
CA VAL A 132 -15.36 8.71 -14.93
C VAL A 132 -15.52 7.29 -15.46
N THR A 133 -14.57 6.84 -16.26
CA THR A 133 -14.49 5.46 -16.73
C THR A 133 -14.10 4.53 -15.57
N ILE A 134 -14.85 3.46 -15.34
CA ILE A 134 -14.55 2.49 -14.28
C ILE A 134 -13.43 1.55 -14.78
N PRO A 135 -12.29 1.44 -14.05
CA PRO A 135 -11.23 0.48 -14.37
C PRO A 135 -11.79 -0.93 -14.53
N GLU A 136 -11.30 -1.67 -15.53
CA GLU A 136 -11.90 -2.96 -15.92
C GLU A 136 -11.98 -3.95 -14.76
N VAL A 137 -10.92 -4.01 -13.95
CA VAL A 137 -10.82 -4.89 -12.78
C VAL A 137 -11.85 -4.58 -11.69
N LEU A 138 -12.45 -3.39 -11.69
CA LEU A 138 -13.48 -2.99 -10.73
C LEU A 138 -14.91 -3.25 -11.22
N ARG A 139 -15.13 -3.44 -12.53
CA ARG A 139 -16.48 -3.61 -13.11
C ARG A 139 -17.25 -4.80 -12.52
N PRO A 140 -16.64 -5.98 -12.24
CA PRO A 140 -17.34 -7.08 -11.56
C PRO A 140 -17.86 -6.71 -10.17
N TYR A 141 -17.14 -5.84 -9.44
CA TYR A 141 -17.52 -5.35 -8.12
C TYR A 141 -18.55 -4.20 -8.18
N MET A 142 -18.85 -3.71 -9.38
CA MET A 142 -19.73 -2.58 -9.66
C MET A 142 -20.98 -3.01 -10.45
N HIS A 143 -21.35 -4.29 -10.36
CA HIS A 143 -22.49 -4.89 -11.08
C HIS A 143 -22.43 -4.68 -12.61
N GLY A 144 -21.22 -4.73 -13.18
CA GLY A 144 -20.99 -4.56 -14.62
C GLY A 144 -21.04 -3.12 -15.12
N LYS A 145 -21.21 -2.12 -14.23
CA LYS A 145 -21.11 -0.71 -14.62
C LYS A 145 -19.71 -0.42 -15.20
N THR A 146 -19.68 0.30 -16.30
CA THR A 146 -18.45 0.69 -17.00
C THR A 146 -18.06 2.15 -16.79
N LYS A 147 -18.99 2.97 -16.27
CA LYS A 147 -18.85 4.42 -16.18
C LYS A 147 -19.63 4.96 -14.97
N ILE A 148 -19.10 6.01 -14.34
CA ILE A 148 -19.77 6.82 -13.31
C ILE A 148 -20.22 8.11 -14.00
N GLU A 149 -21.53 8.30 -14.10
CA GLU A 149 -22.12 9.47 -14.75
C GLU A 149 -22.30 10.63 -13.75
N LYS A 150 -22.31 11.86 -14.27
CA LYS A 150 -22.68 13.04 -13.50
C LYS A 150 -24.15 12.95 -13.10
N GLN A 151 -24.47 13.11 -11.82
CA GLN A 151 -25.87 13.27 -11.40
C GLN A 151 -26.40 14.59 -11.95
N GLN A 152 -27.54 14.52 -12.63
CA GLN A 152 -28.29 15.69 -13.11
C GLN A 152 -28.84 16.50 -11.94
#